data_AF-A0A822XNJ2-F1
#
_entry.id   AF-A0A822XNJ2-F1
#
_cell.length_a   1.000
_cell.length_b   1.000
_cell.length_c   1.000
_cell.angle_alpha   90.00
_cell.angle_beta   90.00
_cell.angle_gamma   90.00
#
_symmetry.space_group_name_H-M   'P 1'
#
loop_
_entity.id
_entity.type
_entity.pdbx_description
1 polymer ?
#
loop_
_entity_poly.entity_id
_entity_poly.type
_entity_poly.pdbx_seq_one_letter_code
_entity_poly.pdbx_strand_id
1 'polypeptide(L)'
;MITHGEQGDLAFCRAGDESWTILRRGFRPYDDIIYHKERFYTLGNHGGLDAWDVSSSSPKRTVIAQVPPVLTGGRVIHKRYLVESSGDLLLVLRHDYFDDDANSPSQLHRTGGFKVFKLEERSSMNPRWVEVKSIGDRVLFLGDNYSVSISAREFPECSANCIYFTDDNGLDCSINTEWGVHDLGIFNIQEKTIQSCYPTESLRIIGRSVWVTPSL
;
A
#
# COMPACT_ATOMS: atom_id res chain seq x y z
N MET A 1 11.33 -12.41 -1.51
CA MET A 1 10.22 -12.78 -2.42
C MET A 1 9.77 -11.52 -3.12
N ILE A 2 9.34 -11.61 -4.38
CA ILE A 2 8.90 -10.50 -5.22
C ILE A 2 7.67 -10.93 -6.03
N THR A 3 6.91 -9.95 -6.53
CA THR A 3 5.93 -10.14 -7.62
C THR A 3 6.61 -9.85 -8.96
N HIS A 4 6.26 -10.60 -10.02
CA HIS A 4 6.84 -10.41 -11.35
C HIS A 4 5.90 -10.83 -12.48
N GLY A 5 6.17 -10.31 -13.69
CA GLY A 5 5.41 -10.62 -14.90
C GLY A 5 4.02 -10.00 -14.93
N GLU A 6 3.36 -10.07 -16.09
CA GLU A 6 2.02 -9.48 -16.31
C GLU A 6 0.92 -10.10 -15.45
N GLN A 7 1.11 -11.36 -15.03
CA GLN A 7 0.15 -12.08 -14.19
C GLN A 7 0.37 -11.82 -12.68
N GLY A 8 1.46 -11.13 -12.30
CA GLY A 8 1.79 -10.87 -10.90
C GLY A 8 2.19 -12.15 -10.13
N ASP A 9 2.92 -13.05 -10.78
CA ASP A 9 3.42 -14.28 -10.17
C ASP A 9 4.41 -13.97 -9.04
N LEU A 10 4.48 -14.85 -8.03
CA LEU A 10 5.46 -14.73 -6.97
C LEU A 10 6.74 -15.49 -7.32
N ALA A 11 7.88 -14.88 -7.04
CA ALA A 11 9.18 -15.54 -7.08
C ALA A 11 9.94 -15.31 -5.77
N PHE A 12 10.73 -16.28 -5.35
CA PHE A 12 11.65 -16.10 -4.22
C PHE A 12 12.99 -16.76 -4.51
N CYS A 13 14.01 -16.27 -3.81
CA CYS A 13 15.39 -16.73 -3.90
C CYS A 13 15.97 -16.65 -2.48
N ARG A 14 16.73 -17.67 -2.08
CA ARG A 14 17.45 -17.71 -0.80
C ARG A 14 18.91 -17.34 -1.01
N ALA A 15 19.59 -16.98 0.08
CA ALA A 15 21.04 -16.86 0.04
C ALA A 15 21.66 -18.20 -0.37
N GLY A 16 22.43 -18.19 -1.46
CA GLY A 16 23.06 -19.39 -2.03
C GLY A 16 22.24 -20.09 -3.13
N ASP A 17 20.99 -19.69 -3.38
CA ASP A 17 20.26 -20.19 -4.55
C ASP A 17 20.88 -19.58 -5.84
N GLU A 18 21.07 -20.40 -6.87
CA GLU A 18 21.59 -19.95 -8.18
C GLU A 18 20.50 -19.34 -9.08
N SER A 19 19.22 -19.53 -8.72
CA SER A 19 18.09 -19.09 -9.53
C SER A 19 16.84 -18.84 -8.68
N TRP A 20 15.93 -18.02 -9.21
CA TRP A 20 14.64 -17.76 -8.58
C TRP A 20 13.71 -18.95 -8.70
N THR A 21 13.10 -19.36 -7.59
CA THR A 21 12.00 -20.33 -7.58
C THR A 21 10.67 -19.62 -7.82
N ILE A 22 9.98 -19.97 -8.90
CA ILE A 22 8.71 -19.37 -9.29
C ILE A 22 7.54 -20.14 -8.65
N LEU A 23 6.65 -19.42 -7.96
CA LEU A 23 5.45 -19.94 -7.35
C LEU A 23 4.26 -19.79 -8.31
N ARG A 24 4.24 -20.59 -9.38
CA ARG A 24 3.12 -20.62 -10.34
C ARG A 24 1.94 -21.33 -9.71
N ARG A 25 0.99 -20.58 -9.16
CA ARG A 25 -0.21 -21.18 -8.54
C ARG A 25 -1.54 -20.69 -9.10
N GLY A 26 -1.53 -20.05 -10.27
CA GLY A 26 -2.76 -19.60 -10.94
C GLY A 26 -3.56 -18.61 -10.09
N PHE A 27 -2.88 -17.85 -9.24
CA PHE A 27 -3.52 -16.81 -8.45
C PHE A 27 -3.73 -15.56 -9.30
N ARG A 28 -4.75 -14.79 -8.93
CA ARG A 28 -4.90 -13.41 -9.38
C ARG A 28 -3.72 -12.58 -8.84
N PRO A 29 -3.41 -11.43 -9.46
CA PRO A 29 -2.31 -10.57 -9.01
C PRO A 29 -2.43 -10.23 -7.52
N TYR A 30 -1.27 -10.08 -6.88
CA TYR A 30 -1.15 -9.58 -5.52
C TYR A 30 -1.15 -8.06 -5.52
N ASP A 31 -1.82 -7.46 -4.55
CA ASP A 31 -1.84 -6.02 -4.34
C ASP A 31 -0.54 -5.52 -3.72
N ASP A 32 0.02 -6.29 -2.77
CA ASP A 32 1.25 -5.92 -2.08
C ASP A 32 1.94 -7.14 -1.47
N ILE A 33 3.24 -7.00 -1.17
CA ILE A 33 4.09 -7.98 -0.51
C ILE A 33 5.01 -7.29 0.51
N ILE A 34 5.16 -7.90 1.68
CA ILE A 34 6.08 -7.40 2.71
C ILE A 34 6.82 -8.53 3.41
N TYR A 35 8.04 -8.27 3.85
CA TYR A 35 8.76 -9.13 4.79
C TYR A 35 8.63 -8.56 6.20
N HIS A 36 8.07 -9.33 7.13
CA HIS A 36 7.80 -8.89 8.49
C HIS A 36 7.93 -10.07 9.45
N LYS A 37 8.52 -9.88 10.64
CA LYS A 37 8.72 -10.94 11.66
C LYS A 37 9.17 -12.28 11.06
N GLU A 38 10.24 -12.21 10.26
CA GLU A 38 10.90 -13.35 9.61
C GLU A 38 10.07 -14.10 8.54
N ARG A 39 8.91 -13.56 8.12
CA ARG A 39 8.01 -14.20 7.15
C ARG A 39 7.65 -13.24 6.03
N PHE A 40 7.41 -13.80 4.85
CA PHE A 40 6.80 -13.04 3.74
C PHE A 40 5.29 -13.08 3.88
N TYR A 41 4.67 -11.91 3.75
CA TYR A 41 3.23 -11.75 3.69
C TYR A 41 2.84 -11.20 2.33
N THR A 42 1.79 -11.75 1.74
CA THR A 42 1.25 -11.28 0.46
C THR A 42 -0.23 -10.95 0.62
N LEU A 43 -0.64 -9.80 0.11
CA LEU A 43 -2.03 -9.39 0.07
C LEU A 43 -2.61 -9.73 -1.30
N GLY A 44 -3.49 -10.72 -1.36
CA GLY A 44 -4.18 -11.09 -2.59
C GLY A 44 -5.26 -10.07 -2.96
N ASN A 45 -5.57 -9.94 -4.25
CA ASN A 45 -6.57 -8.98 -4.70
C ASN A 45 -8.00 -9.19 -4.16
N HIS A 46 -8.29 -10.39 -3.64
CA HIS A 46 -9.54 -10.73 -2.96
C HIS A 46 -9.54 -10.31 -1.49
N GLY A 47 -8.47 -9.68 -1.00
CA GLY A 47 -8.32 -9.23 0.39
C GLY A 47 -7.80 -10.30 1.36
N GLY A 48 -7.31 -11.44 0.87
CA GLY A 48 -6.66 -12.43 1.73
C GLY A 48 -5.23 -12.01 2.06
N LEU A 49 -4.86 -12.01 3.34
CA LEU A 49 -3.48 -11.93 3.78
C LEU A 49 -2.94 -13.35 3.94
N ASP A 50 -1.97 -13.72 3.11
CA ASP A 50 -1.27 -15.01 3.19
C ASP A 50 0.13 -14.81 3.78
N ALA A 51 0.54 -15.72 4.67
CA ALA A 51 1.94 -15.85 5.08
C ALA A 51 2.61 -17.02 4.34
N TRP A 52 3.85 -16.81 3.95
CA TRP A 52 4.67 -17.78 3.24
C TRP A 52 5.86 -18.22 4.08
N ASP A 53 5.95 -19.51 4.31
CA ASP A 53 7.16 -20.17 4.79
C ASP A 53 7.91 -20.74 3.59
N VAL A 54 9.03 -20.09 3.27
CA VAL A 54 9.94 -20.46 2.17
C VAL A 54 11.22 -21.11 2.67
N SER A 55 11.31 -21.49 3.96
CA SER A 55 12.53 -22.08 4.54
C SER A 55 12.89 -23.44 3.94
N SER A 56 11.90 -24.20 3.47
CA SER A 56 12.07 -25.53 2.86
C SER A 56 11.89 -25.53 1.35
N SER A 57 12.30 -26.60 0.68
CA SER A 57 12.12 -26.80 -0.77
C SER A 57 10.66 -26.79 -1.23
N SER A 58 9.70 -26.92 -0.31
CA SER A 58 8.26 -26.91 -0.56
C SER A 58 7.61 -25.74 0.17
N PRO A 59 7.51 -24.55 -0.47
CA PRO A 59 6.91 -23.37 0.13
C PRO A 59 5.48 -23.62 0.62
N LYS A 60 5.23 -23.26 1.88
CA LYS A 60 3.92 -23.40 2.52
C LYS A 60 3.23 -22.05 2.60
N ARG A 61 1.97 -22.02 2.20
CA ARG A 61 1.09 -20.86 2.30
C ARG A 61 0.08 -21.08 3.41
N THR A 62 -0.12 -20.09 4.25
CA THR A 62 -1.14 -20.09 5.30
C THR A 62 -1.94 -18.80 5.21
N VAL A 63 -3.27 -18.92 5.13
CA VAL A 63 -4.16 -17.76 5.21
C VAL A 63 -4.15 -17.25 6.65
N ILE A 64 -3.85 -15.97 6.84
CA ILE A 64 -3.69 -15.32 8.15
C ILE A 64 -4.93 -14.54 8.54
N ALA A 65 -5.43 -13.71 7.63
CA ALA A 65 -6.57 -12.85 7.87
C ALA A 65 -7.24 -12.47 6.55
N GLN A 66 -8.49 -12.02 6.64
CA GLN A 66 -9.23 -11.45 5.54
C GLN A 66 -9.43 -9.96 5.81
N VAL A 67 -9.14 -9.09 4.84
CA VAL A 67 -9.44 -7.66 4.91
C VAL A 67 -10.91 -7.49 5.32
N PRO A 68 -11.23 -6.60 6.29
CA PRO A 68 -12.60 -6.40 6.70
C PRO A 68 -13.50 -6.03 5.51
N PRO A 69 -14.78 -6.42 5.49
CA PRO A 69 -15.74 -5.90 4.53
C PRO A 69 -15.95 -4.41 4.83
N VAL A 70 -15.09 -3.57 4.28
CA VAL A 70 -15.20 -2.13 4.44
C VAL A 70 -16.21 -1.63 3.43
N LEU A 71 -17.42 -1.32 3.89
CA LEU A 71 -18.31 -0.43 3.16
C LEU A 71 -17.70 0.97 3.22
N THR A 72 -16.90 1.32 2.23
CA THR A 72 -16.41 2.69 2.00
C THR A 72 -17.54 3.59 1.49
N GLY A 73 -18.78 3.44 1.99
CA GLY A 73 -19.92 4.29 1.63
C GLY A 73 -20.21 4.36 0.13
N GLY A 74 -19.98 3.29 -0.62
CA GLY A 74 -20.12 3.26 -2.09
C GLY A 74 -18.85 3.65 -2.87
N ARG A 75 -17.76 4.04 -2.20
CA ARG A 75 -16.48 4.38 -2.84
C ARG A 75 -15.68 3.13 -3.18
N VAL A 76 -15.05 3.10 -4.35
CA VAL A 76 -14.17 2.01 -4.79
C VAL A 76 -12.86 2.05 -4.02
N ILE A 77 -12.40 0.88 -3.55
CA ILE A 77 -11.04 0.74 -3.03
C ILE A 77 -10.11 0.77 -4.23
N HIS A 78 -9.30 1.81 -4.32
CA HIS A 78 -8.29 1.93 -5.37
C HIS A 78 -7.11 1.02 -5.09
N LYS A 79 -6.60 1.06 -3.85
CA LYS A 79 -5.36 0.36 -3.52
C LYS A 79 -5.25 -0.04 -2.06
N ARG A 80 -4.46 -1.08 -1.84
CA ARG A 80 -4.19 -1.65 -0.52
C ARG A 80 -2.68 -1.79 -0.34
N TYR A 81 -2.18 -1.32 0.79
CA TYR A 81 -0.76 -1.36 1.14
C TYR A 81 -0.57 -2.15 2.43
N LEU A 82 0.51 -2.91 2.49
CA LEU A 82 1.05 -3.49 3.71
C LEU A 82 2.24 -2.63 4.16
N VAL A 83 2.21 -2.18 5.41
CA VAL A 83 3.27 -1.32 5.97
C VAL A 83 3.71 -1.89 7.31
N GLU A 84 5.00 -2.12 7.47
CA GLU A 84 5.58 -2.37 8.79
C GLU A 84 5.70 -1.03 9.52
N SER A 85 5.23 -0.97 10.75
CA SER A 85 5.38 0.21 11.61
C SER A 85 5.56 -0.19 13.07
N SER A 86 6.77 -0.02 13.60
CA SER A 86 7.04 -0.20 15.04
C SER A 86 6.80 -1.63 15.53
N GLY A 87 7.10 -2.60 14.67
CA GLY A 87 6.88 -4.03 14.95
C GLY A 87 5.45 -4.49 14.68
N ASP A 88 4.55 -3.60 14.29
CA ASP A 88 3.19 -3.93 13.87
C ASP A 88 3.09 -4.02 12.34
N LEU A 89 2.20 -4.89 11.87
CA LEU A 89 1.79 -4.93 10.47
C LEU A 89 0.51 -4.13 10.28
N LEU A 90 0.57 -3.11 9.43
CA LEU A 90 -0.55 -2.27 9.05
C LEU A 90 -1.07 -2.64 7.66
N LEU A 91 -2.38 -2.56 7.50
CA LEU A 91 -3.07 -2.54 6.22
C LEU A 91 -3.63 -1.13 6.02
N VAL A 92 -3.27 -0.50 4.91
CA VAL A 92 -3.80 0.81 4.54
C VAL A 92 -4.66 0.67 3.29
N LEU A 93 -5.91 1.13 3.36
CA LEU A 93 -6.85 1.14 2.24
C LEU A 93 -6.96 2.58 1.71
N ARG A 94 -6.58 2.80 0.45
CA ARG A 94 -6.80 4.05 -0.29
C ARG A 94 -8.09 3.93 -1.09
N HIS A 95 -8.93 4.94 -1.03
CA HIS A 95 -10.17 5.00 -1.80
C HIS A 95 -10.27 6.30 -2.57
N ASP A 96 -10.97 6.23 -3.70
CA ASP A 96 -11.08 7.35 -4.62
C ASP A 96 -12.11 8.37 -4.15
N TYR A 97 -11.86 9.61 -4.56
CA TYR A 97 -12.83 10.67 -4.59
C TYR A 97 -13.67 10.50 -5.87
N PHE A 98 -14.98 10.34 -5.71
CA PHE A 98 -15.92 10.40 -6.82
C PHE A 98 -16.53 11.80 -6.83
N ASP A 99 -16.43 12.48 -7.97
CA ASP A 99 -17.23 13.66 -8.26
C ASP A 99 -18.60 13.17 -8.74
N ASP A 100 -19.67 13.52 -8.02
CA ASP A 100 -21.04 13.14 -8.39
C ASP A 100 -21.55 13.93 -9.61
N ASP A 101 -20.79 14.94 -10.08
CA ASP A 101 -21.15 15.72 -11.25
C ASP A 101 -20.72 15.03 -12.56
N ALA A 102 -21.71 14.44 -13.24
CA ALA A 102 -21.55 13.78 -14.54
C ALA A 102 -21.03 14.68 -15.67
N ASN A 103 -21.02 16.01 -15.47
CA ASN A 103 -20.49 16.99 -16.44
C ASN A 103 -19.08 17.50 -16.11
N SER A 104 -18.45 17.00 -15.03
CA SER A 104 -17.08 17.36 -14.66
C SER A 104 -16.09 16.82 -15.69
N PRO A 105 -15.33 17.67 -16.42
CA PRO A 105 -14.38 17.24 -17.45
C PRO A 105 -13.15 16.51 -16.88
N SER A 106 -13.11 16.27 -15.57
CA SER A 106 -12.06 15.52 -14.89
C SER A 106 -12.64 14.31 -14.15
N GLN A 107 -12.84 13.21 -14.87
CA GLN A 107 -12.78 11.86 -14.29
C GLN A 107 -11.32 11.50 -13.89
N LEU A 108 -10.55 12.48 -13.41
CA LEU A 108 -9.16 12.31 -13.03
C LEU A 108 -9.15 11.63 -11.66
N HIS A 109 -8.46 10.51 -11.59
CA HIS A 109 -8.28 9.74 -10.38
C HIS A 109 -7.67 10.62 -9.27
N ARG A 110 -8.41 10.80 -8.17
CA ARG A 110 -7.97 11.55 -6.98
C ARG A 110 -8.27 10.78 -5.72
N THR A 111 -7.37 10.89 -4.75
CA THR A 111 -7.54 10.25 -3.45
C THR A 111 -8.64 10.92 -2.65
N GLY A 112 -9.64 10.15 -2.26
CA GLY A 112 -10.71 10.58 -1.36
C GLY A 112 -10.37 10.40 0.12
N GLY A 113 -9.40 9.53 0.43
CA GLY A 113 -8.87 9.34 1.78
C GLY A 113 -8.38 7.92 2.03
N PHE A 114 -8.11 7.65 3.31
CA PHE A 114 -7.52 6.38 3.74
C PHE A 114 -8.23 5.79 4.96
N LYS A 115 -8.13 4.47 5.10
CA LYS A 115 -8.41 3.75 6.35
C LYS A 115 -7.20 2.90 6.72
N VAL A 116 -6.84 2.92 7.99
CA VAL A 116 -5.68 2.18 8.51
C VAL A 116 -6.15 1.11 9.47
N PHE A 117 -5.65 -0.11 9.29
CA PHE A 117 -5.93 -1.25 10.14
C PHE A 117 -4.62 -1.82 10.66
N LYS A 118 -4.61 -2.25 11.93
CA LYS A 118 -3.51 -2.98 12.53
C LYS A 118 -3.87 -4.46 12.63
N LEU A 119 -2.94 -5.35 12.30
CA LEU A 119 -3.11 -6.79 12.51
C LEU A 119 -2.90 -7.10 14.01
N GLU A 120 -3.95 -7.55 14.69
CA GLU A 120 -3.86 -8.05 16.05
C GLU A 120 -3.68 -9.57 16.04
N GLU A 121 -2.56 -10.04 16.59
CA GLU A 121 -2.21 -11.47 16.73
C GLU A 121 -2.45 -12.00 18.16
N ARG A 122 -3.22 -11.27 18.99
CA ARG A 122 -3.34 -11.46 20.46
C ARG A 122 -3.72 -12.87 20.92
N SER A 123 -4.38 -13.66 20.07
CA SER A 123 -4.57 -15.09 20.27
C SER A 123 -4.11 -15.76 19.00
N SER A 124 -3.10 -16.62 19.10
CA SER A 124 -2.46 -17.36 18.00
C SER A 124 -3.43 -18.18 17.13
N MET A 125 -4.73 -18.21 17.46
CA MET A 125 -5.74 -18.94 16.74
C MET A 125 -6.49 -18.11 15.69
N ASN A 126 -6.59 -16.77 15.79
CA ASN A 126 -7.35 -15.95 14.82
C ASN A 126 -6.83 -14.50 14.72
N PRO A 127 -5.79 -14.24 13.90
CA PRO A 127 -5.36 -12.89 13.58
C PRO A 127 -6.49 -12.09 12.92
N ARG A 128 -6.62 -10.80 13.27
CA ARG A 128 -7.67 -9.94 12.72
C ARG A 128 -7.20 -8.51 12.51
N TRP A 129 -7.81 -7.85 11.53
CA TRP A 129 -7.61 -6.43 11.28
C TRP A 129 -8.49 -5.59 12.20
N VAL A 130 -7.89 -4.63 12.90
CA VAL A 130 -8.60 -3.67 13.75
C VAL A 130 -8.31 -2.27 13.23
N GLU A 131 -9.36 -1.51 12.90
CA GLU A 131 -9.23 -0.12 12.43
C GLU A 131 -8.61 0.74 13.53
N VAL A 132 -7.58 1.51 13.18
CA VAL A 132 -6.94 2.48 14.07
C VAL A 132 -7.25 3.89 13.60
N LYS A 133 -7.55 4.76 14.57
CA LYS A 133 -7.82 6.19 14.31
C LYS A 133 -6.56 7.06 14.47
N SER A 134 -5.47 6.45 14.92
CA SER A 134 -4.19 7.10 15.06
C SER A 134 -3.07 6.06 14.97
N ILE A 135 -1.97 6.45 14.33
CA ILE A 135 -0.70 5.71 14.32
C ILE A 135 0.34 6.35 15.24
N GLY A 136 -0.08 7.26 16.13
CA GLY A 136 0.79 7.90 17.11
C GLY A 136 1.78 8.88 16.48
N ASP A 137 3.06 8.77 16.86
CA ASP A 137 4.15 9.60 16.33
C ASP A 137 4.66 9.11 14.96
N ARG A 138 3.98 8.16 14.33
CA ARG A 138 4.39 7.59 13.05
C ARG A 138 3.90 8.43 11.87
N VAL A 139 4.65 8.34 10.79
CA VAL A 139 4.32 8.87 9.47
C VAL A 139 4.43 7.74 8.47
N LEU A 140 3.44 7.57 7.60
CA LEU A 140 3.49 6.58 6.52
C LEU A 140 3.78 7.28 5.20
N PHE A 141 4.68 6.71 4.41
CA PHE A 141 4.94 7.11 3.04
C PHE A 141 4.48 5.97 2.15
N LEU A 142 3.45 6.19 1.34
CA LEU A 142 2.82 5.18 0.48
C LEU A 142 3.14 5.47 -0.97
N GLY A 143 3.61 4.46 -1.67
CA GLY A 143 3.92 4.53 -3.09
C GLY A 143 3.68 3.19 -3.76
N ASP A 144 3.73 3.17 -5.08
CA ASP A 144 3.45 1.96 -5.85
C ASP A 144 4.51 0.87 -5.68
N ASN A 145 5.76 1.26 -5.53
CA ASN A 145 6.88 0.34 -5.45
C ASN A 145 7.17 -0.11 -4.01
N TYR A 146 7.02 0.81 -3.06
CA TYR A 146 7.40 0.58 -1.67
C TYR A 146 6.63 1.54 -0.75
N SER A 147 6.28 1.02 0.41
CA SER A 147 5.66 1.78 1.49
C SER A 147 6.53 1.67 2.75
N VAL A 148 6.68 2.77 3.48
CA VAL A 148 7.54 2.83 4.66
C VAL A 148 6.89 3.63 5.79
N SER A 149 7.26 3.28 7.02
CA SER A 149 6.91 4.03 8.22
C SER A 149 8.15 4.58 8.91
N ILE A 150 8.10 5.85 9.30
CA ILE A 150 9.17 6.51 10.08
C ILE A 150 8.59 7.15 11.35
N SER A 151 9.43 7.46 12.33
CA SER A 151 9.04 8.30 13.46
C SER A 151 9.14 9.78 13.09
N ALA A 152 8.07 10.54 13.34
CA ALA A 152 8.09 12.00 13.25
C ALA A 152 9.06 12.64 14.28
N ARG A 153 9.51 11.88 15.29
CA ARG A 153 10.51 12.36 16.25
C ARG A 153 11.90 12.44 15.64
N GLU A 154 12.20 11.56 14.68
CA GLU A 154 13.46 11.54 13.94
C GLU A 154 13.46 12.58 12.81
N PHE A 155 12.26 12.93 12.31
CA PHE A 155 12.06 13.88 11.21
C PHE A 155 10.96 14.90 11.58
N PRO A 156 11.29 15.94 12.37
CA PRO A 156 10.33 16.94 12.86
C PRO A 156 9.61 17.73 11.75
N GLU A 157 10.16 17.72 10.54
CA GLU A 157 9.55 18.31 9.33
C GLU A 157 8.32 17.52 8.86
N CYS A 158 8.19 16.27 9.28
CA CYS A 158 7.04 15.43 8.96
C CYS A 158 5.95 15.55 10.02
N SER A 159 4.71 15.69 9.56
CA SER A 159 3.55 15.72 10.45
C SER A 159 3.23 14.31 10.96
N ALA A 160 3.30 14.11 12.27
CA ALA A 160 2.88 12.88 12.93
C ALA A 160 1.42 12.53 12.62
N ASN A 161 1.09 11.23 12.68
CA ASN A 161 -0.25 10.72 12.43
C ASN A 161 -0.80 11.04 11.02
N CYS A 162 0.11 11.12 10.04
CA CYS A 162 -0.21 11.42 8.66
C CYS A 162 0.30 10.35 7.69
N ILE A 163 -0.32 10.35 6.50
CA ILE A 163 0.02 9.53 5.35
C ILE A 163 0.43 10.44 4.22
N TYR A 164 1.68 10.34 3.78
CA TYR A 164 2.22 10.98 2.59
C TYR A 164 2.05 9.99 1.45
N PHE A 165 1.33 10.36 0.41
CA PHE A 165 1.02 9.45 -0.69
C PHE A 165 1.38 10.10 -2.02
N THR A 166 1.88 9.30 -2.96
CA THR A 166 2.12 9.74 -4.34
C THR A 166 1.05 9.19 -5.27
N ASP A 167 1.06 9.66 -6.51
CA ASP A 167 0.31 9.02 -7.58
C ASP A 167 0.86 7.61 -7.79
N ASP A 168 -0.06 6.66 -7.87
CA ASP A 168 0.22 5.26 -8.09
C ASP A 168 -0.83 4.55 -8.95
N ASN A 169 -1.57 5.35 -9.72
CA ASN A 169 -2.43 4.84 -10.77
C ASN A 169 -1.57 4.40 -11.97
N GLY A 170 -1.36 3.08 -12.10
CA GLY A 170 -0.56 2.49 -13.17
C GLY A 170 -1.18 2.60 -14.58
N LEU A 171 -2.44 3.07 -14.70
CA LEU A 171 -3.15 3.17 -15.98
C LEU A 171 -2.84 4.46 -16.75
N ASP A 172 -2.30 5.48 -16.08
CA ASP A 172 -2.18 6.84 -16.65
C ASP A 172 -0.94 7.06 -17.53
N CYS A 173 -0.09 6.05 -17.70
CA CYS A 173 1.01 6.12 -18.69
C CYS A 173 0.51 5.98 -20.14
N SER A 174 -0.76 5.59 -20.34
CA SER A 174 -1.32 5.32 -21.68
C SER A 174 -2.21 6.44 -22.21
N ILE A 175 -2.62 7.39 -21.36
CA ILE A 175 -3.55 8.45 -21.74
C ILE A 175 -2.77 9.75 -21.86
N ASN A 176 -2.67 10.25 -23.09
CA ASN A 176 -2.00 11.49 -23.44
C ASN A 176 -2.85 12.70 -23.01
N THR A 177 -3.27 12.76 -21.75
CA THR A 177 -3.99 13.92 -21.20
C THR A 177 -2.96 14.98 -20.84
N GLU A 178 -3.08 16.15 -21.43
CA GLU A 178 -2.19 17.30 -21.25
C GLU A 178 -2.17 17.86 -19.81
N TRP A 179 -2.86 17.21 -18.87
CA TRP A 179 -3.14 17.63 -17.50
C TRP A 179 -3.09 16.43 -16.54
N GLY A 180 -1.89 15.82 -16.39
CA GLY A 180 -1.65 14.85 -15.33
C GLY A 180 -1.62 15.55 -13.97
N VAL A 181 -2.77 15.69 -13.31
CA VAL A 181 -2.82 16.15 -11.93
C VAL A 181 -2.29 15.01 -11.07
N HIS A 182 -1.01 15.08 -10.72
CA HIS A 182 -0.38 14.08 -9.86
C HIS A 182 -1.12 14.02 -8.53
N ASP A 183 -1.72 12.87 -8.22
CA ASP A 183 -2.46 12.63 -6.98
C ASP A 183 -1.49 12.44 -5.81
N LEU A 184 -0.96 13.55 -5.32
CA LEU A 184 0.06 13.65 -4.28
C LEU A 184 -0.42 14.53 -3.14
N GLY A 185 -0.32 14.03 -1.91
CA GLY A 185 -0.78 14.79 -0.76
C GLY A 185 -0.37 14.19 0.57
N ILE A 186 -0.77 14.93 1.61
CA ILE A 186 -0.67 14.52 3.01
C ILE A 186 -2.09 14.33 3.53
N PHE A 187 -2.42 13.11 3.94
CA PHE A 187 -3.66 12.80 4.62
C PHE A 187 -3.45 12.75 6.13
N ASN A 188 -4.17 13.58 6.88
CA ASN A 188 -4.22 13.50 8.33
C ASN A 188 -5.25 12.45 8.76
N ILE A 189 -4.81 11.41 9.49
CA ILE A 189 -5.67 10.27 9.84
C ILE A 189 -6.80 10.67 10.79
N GLN A 190 -6.53 11.60 11.71
CA GLN A 190 -7.49 12.03 12.72
C GLN A 190 -8.54 12.98 12.15
N GLU A 191 -8.09 14.04 11.47
CA GLU A 191 -8.96 15.07 10.89
C GLU A 191 -9.62 14.62 9.58
N LYS A 192 -9.11 13.54 8.96
CA LYS A 192 -9.56 13.01 7.67
C LYS A 192 -9.52 14.05 6.55
N THR A 193 -8.50 14.90 6.58
CA THR A 193 -8.26 15.95 5.60
C THR A 193 -7.08 15.60 4.71
N ILE A 194 -7.11 16.07 3.47
CA ILE A 194 -6.00 15.95 2.51
C ILE A 194 -5.48 17.36 2.23
N GLN A 195 -4.17 17.54 2.40
CA GLN A 195 -3.45 18.75 1.98
C GLN A 195 -2.59 18.44 0.75
N SER A 196 -2.69 19.26 -0.29
CA SER A 196 -1.78 19.18 -1.44
C SER A 196 -0.37 19.62 -1.04
N CYS A 197 0.64 18.87 -1.49
CA CYS A 197 2.04 19.13 -1.16
C CYS A 197 2.75 20.09 -2.12
N TYR A 198 2.17 20.38 -3.28
CA TYR A 198 2.81 21.18 -4.32
C TYR A 198 1.81 22.12 -5.01
N PRO A 199 2.21 23.35 -5.37
CA PRO A 199 1.47 24.13 -6.34
C PRO A 199 1.54 23.39 -7.68
N THR A 200 0.42 22.83 -8.10
CA THR A 200 0.20 21.94 -9.25
C THR A 200 0.48 22.59 -10.63
N GLU A 201 1.25 23.68 -10.70
CA GLU A 201 1.39 24.48 -11.93
C GLU A 201 2.50 24.04 -12.88
N SER A 202 3.46 23.18 -12.48
CA SER A 202 4.46 22.70 -13.43
C SER A 202 5.25 21.49 -12.92
N LEU A 203 5.08 20.36 -13.61
CA LEU A 203 6.11 19.45 -14.15
C LEU A 203 5.44 18.08 -14.35
N ARG A 204 5.47 17.55 -15.59
CA ARG A 204 5.06 16.17 -15.86
C ARG A 204 6.00 15.24 -15.11
N ILE A 205 5.56 14.63 -14.01
CA ILE A 205 6.27 13.51 -13.38
C ILE A 205 5.98 12.31 -14.28
N ILE A 206 6.99 11.93 -15.07
CA ILE A 206 6.92 10.75 -15.94
C ILE A 206 7.45 9.57 -15.13
N GLY A 207 6.58 8.61 -14.84
CA GLY A 207 6.95 7.36 -14.16
C GLY A 207 6.44 7.26 -12.73
N ARG A 208 6.47 6.03 -12.19
CA ARG A 208 6.02 5.72 -10.82
C ARG A 208 6.93 6.41 -9.81
N SER A 209 6.33 7.18 -8.91
CA SER A 209 7.06 7.85 -7.84
C SER A 209 7.70 6.85 -6.87
N VAL A 210 8.88 7.19 -6.35
CA VAL A 210 9.62 6.39 -5.37
C VAL A 210 9.97 7.27 -4.19
N TRP A 211 9.70 6.76 -2.99
CA TRP A 211 10.18 7.37 -1.76
C TRP A 211 11.64 7.00 -1.54
N VAL A 212 12.50 7.99 -1.34
CA VAL A 212 13.89 7.79 -0.95
C VAL A 212 13.98 8.01 0.55
N THR A 213 14.32 6.95 1.29
CA THR A 213 14.66 7.07 2.70
C THR A 213 16.16 7.35 2.81
N PRO A 214 16.59 8.37 3.57
CA PRO A 214 18.00 8.55 3.86
C PRO A 214 18.53 7.29 4.54
N SER A 215 19.69 6.82 4.11
CA SER A 215 20.41 5.76 4.83
C SER A 215 20.88 6.36 6.16
N LEU A 216 20.49 5.73 7.28
CA LEU A 216 21.17 5.95 8.56
C LEU A 216 22.53 5.26 8.56
#